data_AF-A0A1Q9CPJ1-F1
#
_entry.id   AF-A0A1Q9CPJ1-F1
#
_cell.length_a   1.000
_cell.length_b   1.000
_cell.length_c   1.000
_cell.angle_alpha   90.00
_cell.angle_beta   90.00
_cell.angle_gamma   90.00
#
_symmetry.space_group_name_H-M   'P 1'
#
loop_
_entity.id
_entity.type
_entity.pdbx_description
1 polymer ?
#
loop_
_entity_poly.entity_id
_entity_poly.type
_entity_poly.pdbx_seq_one_letter_code
_entity_poly.pdbx_strand_id
1 'polypeptide(L)'
;MEVSNVRERWRRHGKVERFTDATTARLFPRARVGLGFRYSKALLLGDAEDSISFDSEGNFIFNRRRTQVTQRMTSGSALAVMLNLTEEGPDAFTMSLFRDGERITRPQPIPDVLKGKPLFPMITFKNLTVHVNFGPEPLADMPFKCRMMNDAAEADVAHIKYPPQKDGRPEVLFPVFLPGEGTFHWIDWFLTEHPEFTEISDRKMVDWCLKSGIKRHWREAT
;
A
#
# COMPACT_ATOMS: atom_id res chain seq x y z
N MET A 1 28.98 29.14 10.22
CA MET A 1 29.60 28.38 9.11
C MET A 1 28.51 28.11 8.10
N GLU A 2 28.52 28.94 7.07
CA GLU A 2 27.59 28.99 5.97
C GLU A 2 28.29 28.33 4.78
N VAL A 3 27.65 27.39 4.11
CA VAL A 3 28.08 26.97 2.76
C VAL A 3 26.83 26.80 1.92
N SER A 4 26.28 27.93 1.48
CA SER A 4 25.34 28.01 0.36
C SER A 4 26.11 27.65 -0.92
N ASN A 5 25.81 26.47 -1.49
CA ASN A 5 26.39 26.05 -2.77
C ASN A 5 25.69 26.80 -3.92
N VAL A 6 26.04 28.06 -4.11
CA VAL A 6 25.68 28.87 -5.27
C VAL A 6 26.83 28.76 -6.27
N ARG A 7 26.62 28.04 -7.38
CA ARG A 7 27.55 28.07 -8.52
C ARG A 7 27.09 29.13 -9.51
N GLU A 8 27.57 30.36 -9.32
CA GLU A 8 27.46 31.44 -10.30
C GLU A 8 28.49 31.26 -11.41
N ARG A 9 28.02 31.13 -12.67
CA ARG A 9 28.90 31.19 -13.85
C ARG A 9 28.61 32.48 -14.60
N TRP A 10 29.58 33.39 -14.57
CA TRP A 10 29.54 34.67 -15.27
C TRP A 10 29.45 34.47 -16.81
N ARG A 11 28.41 35.04 -17.43
CA ARG A 11 28.38 35.35 -18.87
C ARG A 11 27.97 36.81 -19.05
N ARG A 12 28.70 37.50 -19.93
CA ARG A 12 28.53 38.92 -20.27
C ARG A 12 27.11 39.18 -20.80
N HIS A 13 26.57 40.35 -20.48
CA HIS A 13 25.25 40.91 -20.86
C HIS A 13 24.08 40.63 -19.89
N GLY A 14 24.15 41.18 -18.68
CA GLY A 14 23.17 42.17 -18.21
C GLY A 14 21.69 41.78 -18.04
N LYS A 15 21.33 40.51 -17.92
CA LYS A 15 19.98 40.09 -17.52
C LYS A 15 20.06 38.96 -16.49
N VAL A 16 19.65 39.24 -15.25
CA VAL A 16 19.45 38.21 -14.23
C VAL A 16 18.10 37.56 -14.51
N GLU A 17 18.10 36.50 -15.31
CA GLU A 17 16.96 35.60 -15.39
C GLU A 17 17.00 34.67 -14.17
N ARG A 18 16.04 34.84 -13.25
CA ARG A 18 15.76 33.81 -12.25
C ARG A 18 15.17 32.62 -12.97
N PHE A 19 16.02 31.67 -13.37
CA PHE A 19 15.57 30.33 -13.68
C PHE A 19 15.01 29.73 -12.39
N THR A 20 13.68 29.73 -12.26
CA THR A 20 13.04 28.77 -11.36
C THR A 20 13.31 27.42 -11.97
N ASP A 21 14.27 26.71 -11.40
CA ASP A 21 14.68 25.39 -11.84
C ASP A 21 13.52 24.40 -11.59
N ALA A 22 12.56 24.36 -12.51
CA ALA A 22 11.49 23.37 -12.54
C ALA A 22 12.04 21.94 -12.74
N THR A 23 13.35 21.79 -12.99
CA THR A 23 14.07 20.55 -13.21
C THR A 23 14.68 19.95 -11.94
N THR A 24 14.77 20.70 -10.84
CA THR A 24 15.02 20.16 -9.49
C THR A 24 13.71 20.04 -8.71
N ALA A 25 12.72 19.35 -9.30
CA ALA A 25 11.76 18.62 -8.48
C ALA A 25 12.58 17.63 -7.64
N ARG A 26 12.96 18.08 -6.43
CA ARG A 26 13.87 17.38 -5.53
C ARG A 26 13.53 15.90 -5.52
N LEU A 27 14.53 15.07 -5.82
CA LEU A 27 14.57 13.61 -5.72
C LEU A 27 14.35 13.12 -4.26
N PHE A 28 13.50 13.79 -3.48
CA PHE A 28 13.03 13.23 -2.23
C PHE A 28 12.03 12.14 -2.59
N PRO A 29 12.33 10.88 -2.26
CA PRO A 29 11.47 9.79 -2.62
C PRO A 29 10.14 9.99 -1.88
N ARG A 30 9.04 10.08 -2.63
CA ARG A 30 7.73 10.44 -2.08
C ARG A 30 7.35 9.43 -0.99
N ALA A 31 7.07 9.93 0.23
CA ALA A 31 6.48 9.15 1.29
C ALA A 31 5.08 8.70 0.87
N ARG A 32 4.79 7.40 1.02
CA ARG A 32 3.49 6.81 0.69
C ARG A 32 3.06 5.83 1.76
N VAL A 33 1.82 5.93 2.21
CA VAL A 33 1.17 4.92 3.04
C VAL A 33 -0.14 4.51 2.38
N GLY A 34 -0.46 3.22 2.44
CA GLY A 34 -1.75 2.63 2.10
C GLY A 34 -2.27 1.87 3.31
N LEU A 35 -3.49 2.18 3.74
CA LEU A 35 -4.15 1.61 4.91
C LEU A 35 -5.43 0.93 4.47
N GLY A 36 -5.65 -0.33 4.84
CA GLY A 36 -6.87 -1.00 4.46
C GLY A 36 -6.91 -2.48 4.82
N PHE A 37 -7.70 -3.22 4.06
CA PHE A 37 -7.99 -4.61 4.35
C PHE A 37 -7.86 -5.48 3.10
N ARG A 38 -7.51 -6.74 3.32
CA ARG A 38 -7.42 -7.74 2.24
C ARG A 38 -7.90 -9.12 2.70
N TYR A 39 -8.31 -9.94 1.74
CA TYR A 39 -8.57 -11.37 1.96
C TYR A 39 -7.42 -12.27 1.48
N SER A 40 -6.72 -11.90 0.40
CA SER A 40 -5.71 -12.77 -0.23
C SER A 40 -4.26 -12.44 0.17
N LYS A 41 -3.30 -13.11 -0.49
CA LYS A 41 -1.86 -12.88 -0.38
C LYS A 41 -1.33 -11.68 -1.19
N ALA A 42 -2.17 -10.92 -1.90
CA ALA A 42 -1.72 -9.79 -2.73
C ALA A 42 -0.82 -8.82 -1.95
N LEU A 43 0.36 -8.51 -2.49
CA LEU A 43 1.40 -7.74 -1.79
C LEU A 43 1.02 -6.27 -1.59
N LEU A 44 0.32 -5.69 -2.57
CA LEU A 44 -0.01 -4.27 -2.59
C LEU A 44 -1.52 -4.08 -2.50
N LEU A 45 -1.94 -3.26 -1.55
CA LEU A 45 -3.33 -2.95 -1.32
C LEU A 45 -3.98 -2.29 -2.54
N GLY A 46 -5.16 -2.79 -2.90
CA GLY A 46 -5.96 -2.27 -4.00
C GLY A 46 -5.43 -2.61 -5.39
N ASP A 47 -4.40 -3.47 -5.53
CA ASP A 47 -3.90 -3.93 -6.85
C ASP A 47 -4.79 -5.03 -7.47
N ALA A 48 -5.61 -5.70 -6.66
CA ALA A 48 -6.52 -6.76 -7.06
C ALA A 48 -7.90 -6.58 -6.40
N GLU A 49 -8.85 -7.43 -6.77
CA GLU A 49 -10.23 -7.40 -6.27
C GLU A 49 -10.38 -7.91 -4.83
N ASP A 50 -9.30 -8.45 -4.26
CA ASP A 50 -9.26 -9.03 -2.93
C ASP A 50 -8.80 -8.04 -1.84
N SER A 51 -8.63 -6.76 -2.17
CA SER A 51 -8.18 -5.74 -1.23
C SER A 51 -8.71 -4.35 -1.54
N ILE A 52 -8.90 -3.56 -0.49
CA ILE A 52 -9.30 -2.15 -0.53
C ILE A 52 -8.37 -1.33 0.35
N SER A 53 -8.15 -0.06 0.02
CA SER A 53 -7.35 0.82 0.86
C SER A 53 -7.61 2.30 0.64
N PHE A 54 -7.18 3.09 1.63
CA PHE A 54 -6.92 4.51 1.48
C PHE A 54 -5.42 4.76 1.33
N ASP A 55 -5.02 5.60 0.38
CA ASP A 55 -3.63 6.04 0.25
C ASP A 55 -3.38 7.43 0.85
N SER A 56 -2.11 7.75 1.10
CA SER A 56 -1.65 9.06 1.59
C SER A 56 -2.04 10.25 0.73
N GLU A 57 -2.39 10.02 -0.55
CA GLU A 57 -2.81 11.07 -1.48
C GLU A 57 -4.32 11.39 -1.32
N GLY A 58 -5.05 10.63 -0.49
CA GLY A 58 -6.48 10.82 -0.21
C GLY A 58 -7.38 10.01 -1.14
N ASN A 59 -6.84 8.99 -1.81
CA ASN A 59 -7.58 8.10 -2.69
C ASN A 59 -8.08 6.86 -1.96
N PHE A 60 -9.29 6.42 -2.29
CA PHE A 60 -9.75 5.05 -2.10
C PHE A 60 -9.33 4.22 -3.31
N ILE A 61 -8.69 3.08 -3.07
CA ILE A 61 -8.14 2.20 -4.11
C ILE A 61 -8.80 0.83 -4.04
N PHE A 62 -9.35 0.39 -5.17
CA PHE A 62 -9.89 -0.95 -5.37
C PHE A 62 -9.62 -1.40 -6.81
N ASN A 63 -9.09 -2.61 -6.99
CA ASN A 63 -8.82 -3.19 -8.31
C ASN A 63 -8.13 -2.23 -9.30
N ARG A 64 -7.01 -1.63 -8.86
CA ARG A 64 -6.19 -0.61 -9.54
C ARG A 64 -6.88 0.71 -9.84
N ARG A 65 -8.17 0.85 -9.51
CA ARG A 65 -8.91 2.09 -9.65
C ARG A 65 -8.71 2.96 -8.42
N ARG A 66 -8.32 4.22 -8.66
CA ARG A 66 -8.17 5.25 -7.63
C ARG A 66 -9.32 6.23 -7.72
N THR A 67 -9.95 6.49 -6.58
CA THR A 67 -11.03 7.48 -6.46
C THR A 67 -10.64 8.46 -5.36
N GLN A 68 -10.50 9.75 -5.67
CA GLN A 68 -10.22 10.77 -4.66
C GLN A 68 -11.43 10.91 -3.74
N VAL A 69 -11.25 10.67 -2.44
CA VAL A 69 -12.35 10.65 -1.45
C VAL A 69 -12.11 11.60 -0.28
N THR A 70 -10.88 12.08 -0.11
CA THR A 70 -10.50 13.06 0.90
C THR A 70 -9.26 13.83 0.47
N GLN A 71 -8.76 14.71 1.32
CA GLN A 71 -7.52 15.45 1.09
C GLN A 71 -6.27 14.60 1.38
N ARG A 72 -5.12 15.07 0.88
CA ARG A 72 -3.82 14.44 1.15
C ARG A 72 -3.52 14.40 2.65
N MET A 73 -2.96 13.28 3.09
CA MET A 73 -2.53 13.08 4.47
C MET A 73 -1.05 13.39 4.64
N THR A 74 -0.70 13.93 5.80
CA THR A 74 0.67 14.31 6.17
C THR A 74 1.13 13.53 7.40
N SER A 75 2.44 13.48 7.62
CA SER A 75 3.02 12.95 8.86
C SER A 75 2.55 13.75 10.08
N GLY A 76 2.52 13.10 11.24
CA GLY A 76 2.25 13.74 12.53
C GLY A 76 0.83 13.61 13.06
N SER A 77 -0.11 13.15 12.22
CA SER A 77 -1.48 12.83 12.64
C SER A 77 -1.67 11.34 12.89
N ALA A 78 -2.58 10.99 13.81
CA ALA A 78 -3.09 9.65 13.97
C ALA A 78 -4.15 9.36 12.90
N LEU A 79 -3.98 8.27 12.16
CA LEU A 79 -4.98 7.79 11.20
C LEU A 79 -5.64 6.53 11.74
N ALA A 80 -6.97 6.50 11.71
CA ALA A 80 -7.74 5.31 12.07
C ALA A 80 -8.60 4.87 10.88
N VAL A 81 -8.53 3.58 10.54
CA VAL A 81 -9.41 2.97 9.55
C VAL A 81 -10.50 2.22 10.30
N MET A 82 -11.75 2.63 10.07
CA MET A 82 -12.92 1.95 10.60
C MET A 82 -13.48 1.03 9.52
N LEU A 83 -13.64 -0.24 9.87
CA LEU A 83 -14.33 -1.23 9.05
C LEU A 83 -15.68 -1.52 9.69
N ASN A 84 -16.77 -1.23 8.97
CA ASN A 84 -18.10 -1.61 9.38
C ASN A 84 -18.58 -2.83 8.58
N LEU A 85 -18.78 -3.95 9.27
CA LEU A 85 -19.27 -5.20 8.70
C LEU A 85 -20.72 -5.51 9.12
N THR A 86 -21.42 -4.58 9.78
CA THR A 86 -22.83 -4.79 10.12
C THR A 86 -23.69 -4.91 8.87
N GLU A 87 -24.67 -5.80 8.91
CA GLU A 87 -25.66 -5.98 7.84
C GLU A 87 -26.68 -4.85 7.80
N GLU A 88 -26.96 -4.26 8.97
CA GLU A 88 -27.95 -3.22 9.16
C GLU A 88 -27.31 -1.84 9.41
N GLY A 89 -28.09 -0.80 9.14
CA GLY A 89 -27.73 0.60 9.39
C GLY A 89 -27.33 1.39 8.13
N PRO A 90 -27.24 2.73 8.25
CA PRO A 90 -26.99 3.62 7.10
C PRO A 90 -25.59 3.45 6.49
N ASP A 91 -24.62 2.96 7.28
CA ASP A 91 -23.22 2.77 6.89
C ASP A 91 -22.84 1.28 6.80
N ALA A 92 -23.82 0.38 6.60
CA ALA A 92 -23.60 -1.07 6.50
C ALA A 92 -22.58 -1.44 5.41
N PHE A 93 -21.66 -2.36 5.71
CA PHE A 93 -20.59 -2.80 4.81
C PHE A 93 -19.75 -1.66 4.21
N THR A 94 -19.20 -0.79 5.06
CA THR A 94 -18.39 0.35 4.64
C THR A 94 -17.02 0.40 5.31
N MET A 95 -16.10 1.12 4.69
CA MET A 95 -14.82 1.51 5.25
C MET A 95 -14.73 3.03 5.33
N SER A 96 -14.28 3.56 6.46
CA SER A 96 -14.12 5.00 6.68
C SER A 96 -12.75 5.32 7.24
N LEU A 97 -12.25 6.51 6.91
CA LEU A 97 -10.97 7.01 7.40
C LEU A 97 -11.19 8.19 8.34
N PHE A 98 -10.46 8.15 9.46
CA PHE A 98 -10.46 9.17 10.48
C PHE A 98 -9.04 9.70 10.67
N ARG A 99 -8.95 10.99 10.96
CA ARG A 99 -7.71 11.68 11.28
C ARG A 99 -7.91 12.41 12.60
N ASP A 100 -7.08 12.08 13.59
CA ASP A 100 -7.09 12.71 14.91
C ASP A 100 -8.51 12.71 15.54
N GLY A 101 -9.23 11.58 15.39
CA GLY A 101 -10.60 11.40 15.89
C GLY A 101 -11.71 11.85 14.94
N GLU A 102 -11.43 12.71 13.96
CA GLU A 102 -12.44 13.24 13.05
C GLU A 102 -12.56 12.42 11.76
N ARG A 103 -13.79 12.14 11.30
CA ARG A 103 -13.99 11.44 10.02
C ARG A 103 -13.60 12.33 8.86
N ILE A 104 -12.69 11.86 8.00
CA ILE A 104 -12.23 12.62 6.83
C ILE A 104 -12.74 12.09 5.49
N THR A 105 -13.45 10.96 5.48
CA THR A 105 -14.11 10.41 4.28
C THR A 105 -15.59 10.20 4.54
N ARG A 106 -16.43 10.27 3.49
CA ARG A 106 -17.72 9.59 3.53
C ARG A 106 -17.49 8.07 3.67
N PRO A 107 -18.43 7.29 4.24
CA PRO A 107 -18.37 5.84 4.21
C PRO A 107 -18.16 5.34 2.77
N GLN A 108 -17.12 4.55 2.55
CA GLN A 108 -16.84 3.93 1.26
C GLN A 108 -17.39 2.50 1.25
N PRO A 109 -18.26 2.13 0.30
CA PRO A 109 -18.83 0.80 0.25
C PRO A 109 -17.74 -0.25 0.01
N ILE A 110 -17.83 -1.36 0.74
CA ILE A 110 -16.98 -2.52 0.53
C ILE A 110 -17.50 -3.29 -0.69
N PRO A 111 -16.64 -3.64 -1.67
CA PRO A 111 -17.00 -4.48 -2.81
C PRO A 111 -17.62 -5.81 -2.38
N ASP A 112 -18.61 -6.30 -3.14
CA ASP A 112 -19.33 -7.54 -2.81
C ASP A 112 -18.41 -8.76 -2.71
N VAL A 113 -17.34 -8.79 -3.52
CA VAL A 113 -16.31 -9.84 -3.49
C VAL A 113 -15.59 -9.95 -2.14
N LEU A 114 -15.65 -8.94 -1.27
CA LEU A 114 -15.04 -8.93 0.06
C LEU A 114 -16.05 -9.20 1.19
N LYS A 115 -17.36 -9.14 0.92
CA LYS A 115 -18.38 -9.38 1.95
C LYS A 115 -18.38 -10.86 2.35
N GLY A 116 -18.54 -11.12 3.64
CA GLY A 116 -18.51 -12.49 4.21
C GLY A 116 -17.13 -13.15 4.21
N LYS A 117 -16.07 -12.47 3.75
CA LYS A 117 -14.70 -12.98 3.79
C LYS A 117 -13.96 -12.46 5.02
N PRO A 118 -13.02 -13.24 5.60
CA PRO A 118 -12.14 -12.75 6.63
C PRO A 118 -11.20 -11.67 6.08
N LEU A 119 -11.27 -10.47 6.65
CA LEU A 119 -10.51 -9.31 6.19
C LEU A 119 -9.36 -9.00 7.13
N PHE A 120 -8.13 -9.09 6.61
CA PHE A 120 -6.91 -8.83 7.36
C PHE A 120 -6.53 -7.35 7.26
N PRO A 121 -6.26 -6.67 8.40
CA PRO A 121 -5.70 -5.33 8.37
C PRO A 121 -4.32 -5.37 7.72
N MET A 122 -4.07 -4.46 6.78
CA MET A 122 -2.79 -4.36 6.09
C MET A 122 -2.37 -2.91 5.96
N ILE A 123 -1.06 -2.72 6.07
CA ILE A 123 -0.40 -1.43 5.91
C ILE A 123 0.70 -1.62 4.88
N THR A 124 0.65 -0.83 3.81
CA THR A 124 1.74 -0.72 2.84
C THR A 124 2.38 0.65 2.99
N PHE A 125 3.70 0.73 3.05
CA PHE A 125 4.36 2.02 3.25
C PHE A 125 5.72 2.07 2.56
N LYS A 126 6.16 3.30 2.24
CA LYS A 126 7.41 3.56 1.54
C LYS A 126 7.98 4.91 1.96
N ASN A 127 9.27 4.94 2.30
CA ASN A 127 10.02 6.13 2.73
C ASN A 127 9.40 6.85 3.94
N LEU A 128 8.82 6.11 4.89
CA LEU A 128 8.28 6.65 6.13
C LEU A 128 8.30 5.59 7.24
N THR A 129 8.22 6.05 8.48
CA THR A 129 8.04 5.21 9.67
C THR A 129 6.56 5.22 10.05
N VAL A 130 5.98 4.05 10.27
CA VAL A 130 4.59 3.91 10.76
C VAL A 130 4.62 3.38 12.18
N HIS A 131 3.89 4.04 13.07
CA HIS A 131 3.53 3.49 14.37
C HIS A 131 2.13 2.91 14.26
N VAL A 132 1.96 1.66 14.69
CA VAL A 132 0.70 0.93 14.57
C VAL A 132 0.17 0.66 15.97
N ASN A 133 -1.10 0.99 16.20
CA ASN A 133 -1.80 0.69 17.44
C ASN A 133 -3.05 -0.14 17.10
N PHE A 134 -3.12 -1.37 17.61
CA PHE A 134 -4.28 -2.26 17.46
C PHE A 134 -5.17 -2.31 18.71
N GLY A 135 -4.85 -1.57 19.77
CA GLY A 135 -5.63 -1.49 21.00
C GLY A 135 -4.77 -1.66 22.27
N PRO A 136 -5.40 -1.61 23.46
CA PRO A 136 -6.84 -1.63 23.69
C PRO A 136 -7.55 -0.27 23.43
N GLU A 137 -6.86 0.85 23.56
CA GLU A 137 -7.43 2.19 23.38
C GLU A 137 -6.98 2.82 22.05
N PRO A 138 -7.83 3.62 21.38
CA PRO A 138 -7.42 4.37 20.19
C PRO A 138 -6.43 5.48 20.55
N LEU A 139 -5.60 5.90 19.59
CA LEU A 139 -4.64 7.00 19.79
C LEU A 139 -5.29 8.40 19.86
N ALA A 140 -6.53 8.51 19.40
CA ALA A 140 -7.32 9.72 19.42
C ALA A 140 -8.77 9.36 19.76
N ASP A 141 -9.46 10.25 20.46
CA ASP A 141 -10.85 10.04 20.85
C ASP A 141 -11.75 9.96 19.60
N MET A 142 -12.58 8.93 19.56
CA MET A 142 -13.50 8.71 18.45
C MET A 142 -14.89 9.24 18.82
N PRO A 143 -15.68 9.78 17.86
CA PRO A 143 -17.00 10.34 18.13
C PRO A 143 -18.08 9.26 18.39
N PHE A 144 -17.66 8.00 18.54
CA PHE A 144 -18.50 6.84 18.79
C PHE A 144 -17.70 5.78 19.54
N LYS A 145 -18.41 4.78 20.08
CA LYS A 145 -17.80 3.61 20.69
C LYS A 145 -17.62 2.51 19.64
N CYS A 146 -16.39 2.08 19.41
CA CYS A 146 -16.06 0.92 18.58
C CYS A 146 -15.04 0.03 19.27
N ARG A 147 -15.03 -1.26 18.90
CA ARG A 147 -14.01 -2.20 19.38
C ARG A 147 -12.73 -2.02 18.58
N MET A 148 -11.60 -2.04 19.26
CA MET A 148 -10.28 -2.11 18.65
C MET A 148 -9.99 -3.55 18.25
N MET A 149 -9.07 -3.77 17.30
CA MET A 149 -8.73 -5.10 16.80
C MET A 149 -8.21 -6.05 17.90
N ASN A 150 -7.48 -5.53 18.88
CA ASN A 150 -6.98 -6.30 20.03
C ASN A 150 -8.09 -6.79 20.96
N ASP A 151 -9.28 -6.20 20.88
CA ASP A 151 -10.49 -6.57 21.64
C ASP A 151 -11.61 -7.02 20.67
N ALA A 152 -11.22 -7.57 19.51
CA ALA A 152 -12.17 -8.16 18.58
C ALA A 152 -12.83 -9.39 19.22
N ALA A 153 -14.16 -9.52 19.07
CA ALA A 153 -14.87 -10.67 19.62
C ALA A 153 -14.49 -11.95 18.88
N GLU A 154 -14.47 -13.07 19.59
CA GLU A 154 -14.20 -14.39 18.98
C GLU A 154 -15.20 -14.72 17.86
N ALA A 155 -16.46 -14.27 17.99
CA ALA A 155 -17.49 -14.42 16.96
C ALA A 155 -17.20 -13.63 15.67
N ASP A 156 -16.39 -12.57 15.76
CA ASP A 156 -16.07 -11.66 14.64
C ASP A 156 -14.70 -11.98 14.00
N VAL A 157 -13.96 -12.95 14.52
CA VAL A 157 -12.60 -13.29 14.09
C VAL A 157 -12.56 -14.71 13.53
N ALA A 158 -11.88 -14.86 12.38
CA ALA A 158 -11.59 -16.16 11.80
C ALA A 158 -10.11 -16.52 11.98
N HIS A 159 -9.83 -17.68 12.56
CA HIS A 159 -8.47 -18.23 12.63
C HIS A 159 -8.13 -18.95 11.33
N ILE A 160 -7.42 -18.27 10.42
CA ILE A 160 -6.89 -18.92 9.23
C ILE A 160 -5.60 -19.64 9.59
N LYS A 161 -5.61 -20.98 9.44
CA LYS A 161 -4.39 -21.78 9.55
C LYS A 161 -3.55 -21.55 8.31
N TYR A 162 -2.30 -21.14 8.51
CA TYR A 162 -1.32 -21.22 7.43
C TYR A 162 -1.12 -22.69 7.05
N PRO A 163 -0.97 -23.02 5.76
CA PRO A 163 -0.65 -24.37 5.35
C PRO A 163 0.59 -24.82 6.14
N PRO A 164 0.56 -26.02 6.75
CA PRO A 164 1.66 -26.48 7.57
C PRO A 164 2.93 -26.50 6.72
N GLN A 165 3.93 -25.78 7.17
CA GLN A 165 5.27 -25.87 6.61
C GLN A 165 5.78 -27.29 6.86
N LYS A 166 6.25 -27.98 5.82
CA LYS A 166 6.91 -29.27 5.97
C LYS A 166 8.09 -29.09 6.92
N ASP A 167 8.08 -29.82 8.04
CA ASP A 167 9.08 -29.73 9.11
C ASP A 167 9.23 -28.33 9.75
N GLY A 168 8.21 -27.47 9.66
CA GLY A 168 8.25 -26.10 10.20
C GLY A 168 9.21 -25.17 9.46
N ARG A 169 9.62 -25.51 8.23
CA ARG A 169 10.49 -24.68 7.40
C ARG A 169 9.77 -24.19 6.14
N PRO A 170 9.95 -22.92 5.73
CA PRO A 170 9.43 -22.45 4.46
C PRO A 170 10.10 -23.25 3.33
N GLU A 171 9.29 -23.72 2.39
CA GLU A 171 9.79 -24.34 1.18
C GLU A 171 10.27 -23.25 0.21
N VAL A 172 11.48 -23.42 -0.31
CA VAL A 172 12.08 -22.52 -1.30
C VAL A 172 12.51 -23.36 -2.48
N LEU A 173 11.91 -23.09 -3.64
CA LEU A 173 12.31 -23.68 -4.90
C LEU A 173 13.26 -22.74 -5.63
N PHE A 174 14.49 -23.20 -5.86
CA PHE A 174 15.49 -22.46 -6.62
C PHE A 174 15.77 -23.21 -7.93
N PRO A 175 15.01 -22.92 -9.01
CA PRO A 175 15.18 -23.62 -10.27
C PRO A 175 16.45 -23.14 -10.99
N VAL A 176 17.24 -24.09 -11.51
CA VAL A 176 18.45 -23.83 -12.30
C VAL A 176 18.16 -24.10 -13.76
N PHE A 177 18.34 -23.10 -14.60
CA PHE A 177 18.05 -23.18 -16.04
C PHE A 177 19.28 -22.92 -16.90
N LEU A 178 19.25 -23.47 -18.11
CA LEU A 178 20.18 -23.07 -19.16
C LEU A 178 19.78 -21.69 -19.72
N PRO A 179 20.75 -20.80 -20.00
CA PRO A 179 20.45 -19.48 -20.57
C PRO A 179 19.67 -19.59 -21.89
N GLY A 180 18.57 -18.86 -22.02
CA GLY A 180 17.76 -18.82 -23.24
C GLY A 180 16.75 -19.98 -23.40
N GLU A 181 16.79 -20.99 -22.53
CA GLU A 181 15.97 -22.20 -22.66
C GLU A 181 14.64 -22.10 -21.86
N GLY A 182 13.84 -21.07 -22.17
CA GLY A 182 12.44 -21.04 -21.73
C GLY A 182 12.17 -20.89 -20.22
N THR A 183 13.13 -20.37 -19.45
CA THR A 183 13.02 -20.15 -17.98
C THR A 183 11.66 -19.61 -17.54
N PHE A 184 11.20 -18.51 -18.15
CA PHE A 184 9.94 -17.87 -17.74
C PHE A 184 8.69 -18.67 -18.15
N HIS A 185 8.74 -19.42 -19.25
CA HIS A 185 7.64 -20.31 -19.63
C HIS A 185 7.46 -21.43 -18.61
N TRP A 186 8.57 -22.02 -18.14
CA TRP A 186 8.52 -23.03 -17.09
C TRP A 186 7.99 -22.44 -15.78
N ILE A 187 8.43 -21.23 -15.40
CA ILE A 187 7.95 -20.57 -14.18
C ILE A 187 6.44 -20.28 -14.26
N ASP A 188 5.95 -19.79 -15.39
CA ASP A 188 4.51 -19.50 -15.58
C ASP A 188 3.67 -20.79 -15.52
N TRP A 189 4.14 -21.87 -16.14
CA TRP A 189 3.52 -23.20 -16.01
C TRP A 189 3.53 -23.69 -14.56
N PHE A 190 4.69 -23.66 -13.90
CA PHE A 190 4.84 -24.13 -12.52
C PHE A 190 3.90 -23.39 -11.56
N LEU A 191 3.81 -22.06 -11.66
CA LEU A 191 2.92 -21.25 -10.81
C LEU A 191 1.43 -21.47 -11.10
N THR A 192 1.09 -21.96 -12.31
CA THR A 192 -0.29 -22.34 -12.65
C THR A 192 -0.68 -23.64 -11.94
N GLU A 193 0.23 -24.62 -11.90
CA GLU A 193 0.03 -25.89 -11.19
C GLU A 193 0.22 -25.76 -9.67
N HIS A 194 1.04 -24.81 -9.23
CA HIS A 194 1.43 -24.60 -7.83
C HIS A 194 1.19 -23.15 -7.37
N PRO A 195 -0.08 -22.69 -7.29
CA PRO A 195 -0.43 -21.31 -6.94
C PRO A 195 -0.05 -20.91 -5.50
N GLU A 196 0.33 -21.86 -4.66
CA GLU A 196 0.83 -21.62 -3.31
C GLU A 196 2.20 -20.94 -3.29
N PHE A 197 3.01 -21.11 -4.35
CA PHE A 197 4.32 -20.49 -4.47
C PHE A 197 4.22 -19.02 -4.88
N THR A 198 5.13 -18.22 -4.34
CA THR A 198 5.29 -16.82 -4.74
C THR A 198 6.61 -16.67 -5.49
N GLU A 199 6.52 -16.24 -6.74
CA GLU A 199 7.70 -15.98 -7.56
C GLU A 199 8.52 -14.80 -7.02
N ILE A 200 9.82 -15.03 -6.85
CA ILE A 200 10.81 -13.99 -6.54
C ILE A 200 11.81 -13.99 -7.70
N SER A 201 11.70 -13.01 -8.59
CA SER A 201 12.53 -12.89 -9.80
C SER A 201 12.67 -11.42 -10.19
N ASP A 202 13.60 -11.11 -11.09
CA ASP A 202 13.80 -9.74 -11.60
C ASP A 202 12.53 -9.16 -12.23
N ARG A 203 11.77 -9.96 -13.00
CA ARG A 203 10.51 -9.48 -13.61
C ARG A 203 9.47 -9.14 -12.55
N LYS A 204 9.38 -9.92 -11.47
CA LYS A 204 8.47 -9.64 -10.34
C LYS A 204 8.94 -8.46 -9.51
N MET A 205 10.24 -8.32 -9.27
CA MET A 205 10.80 -7.15 -8.61
C MET A 205 10.49 -5.88 -9.40
N VAL A 206 10.66 -5.90 -10.73
CA VAL A 206 10.31 -4.76 -11.59
C VAL A 206 8.80 -4.46 -11.54
N ASP A 207 7.94 -5.48 -11.56
CA ASP A 207 6.49 -5.32 -11.39
C ASP A 207 6.15 -4.66 -10.04
N TRP A 208 6.73 -5.14 -8.94
CA TRP A 208 6.55 -4.55 -7.61
C TRP A 208 7.09 -3.12 -7.52
N CYS A 209 8.24 -2.84 -8.14
CA CYS A 209 8.78 -1.49 -8.25
C CYS A 209 7.77 -0.56 -8.95
N LEU A 210 7.26 -0.95 -10.11
CA LEU A 210 6.27 -0.18 -10.87
C LEU A 210 5.00 0.06 -10.06
N LYS A 211 4.42 -1.00 -9.46
CA LYS A 211 3.21 -0.90 -8.65
C LYS A 211 3.39 -0.08 -7.38
N SER A 212 4.58 -0.12 -6.76
CA SER A 212 4.95 0.76 -5.64
C SER A 212 5.17 2.22 -6.06
N GLY A 213 5.06 2.52 -7.36
CA GLY A 213 5.19 3.85 -7.94
C GLY A 213 6.62 4.27 -8.30
N ILE A 214 7.58 3.33 -8.37
CA ILE A 214 8.88 3.59 -9.01
C ILE A 214 8.63 3.68 -10.51
N LYS A 215 8.92 4.84 -11.10
CA LYS A 215 8.87 4.99 -12.55
C LYS A 215 10.12 4.36 -13.17
N ARG A 216 9.95 3.64 -14.27
CA ARG A 216 11.08 3.27 -15.13
C ARG A 216 11.72 4.56 -15.63
N HIS A 217 12.99 4.77 -15.30
CA HIS A 217 13.80 5.88 -15.76
C HIS A 217 14.89 5.37 -16.70
N TRP A 218 14.53 4.56 -17.70
CA TRP A 218 15.50 4.28 -18.75
C TRP A 218 15.56 5.49 -19.67
N ARG A 219 16.72 6.17 -19.70
CA ARG A 219 17.10 6.92 -20.88
C ARG A 219 17.47 5.85 -21.90
N GLU A 220 16.73 5.76 -22.99
CA GLU A 220 17.27 5.11 -24.18
C GLU A 220 18.56 5.85 -24.52
N ALA A 221 19.70 5.19 -24.37
CA ALA A 221 20.94 5.66 -24.93
C ALA A 221 20.82 5.46 -26.44
N THR A 222 20.23 6.43 -27.13
CA THR A 222 20.44 6.66 -28.56
C THR A 222 21.80 7.29 -28.79
#